data_AF-A0A6V7EN38-F1
#
_entry.id   AF-A0A6V7EN38-F1
#
_cell.length_a   1.000
_cell.length_b   1.000
_cell.length_c   1.000
_cell.angle_alpha   90.00
_cell.angle_beta   90.00
_cell.angle_gamma   90.00
#
_symmetry.space_group_name_H-M   'P 1'
#
loop_
_entity.id
_entity.type
_entity.pdbx_description
1 polymer ?
#
loop_
_entity_poly.entity_id
_entity_poly.type
_entity_poly.pdbx_seq_one_letter_code
_entity_poly.pdbx_strand_id
1 'polypeptide(L)'
;MVRANQDIPCIRISDQGEHQKVKTEMSLRTVPLHPDLLALGFWDWVESREAARHKRLFPQAKADAMNGQGNWITKAFSRYLGEINKDWPKAKRGFHSLRKSMIQELQGAGCPSELRAQIVGHELDDEHHAAYSRDFTVAEKLNGLSKHSPGLNSLQYGLNVELLRNCLRADGGMKAVSFRPIRLVP
;
A
#
# COMPACT_ATOMS: atom_id res chain seq x y z
N MET A 1 -0.85 9.76 -7.74
CA MET A 1 -0.53 8.53 -8.49
C MET A 1 0.27 8.94 -9.71
N VAL A 2 1.24 8.15 -10.16
CA VAL A 2 2.00 8.49 -11.38
C VAL A 2 2.06 7.28 -12.30
N ARG A 3 2.15 7.51 -13.60
CA ARG A 3 2.61 6.48 -14.55
C ARG A 3 4.12 6.66 -14.70
N ALA A 4 4.88 5.59 -14.50
CA ALA A 4 6.32 5.62 -14.76
C ALA A 4 6.61 5.26 -16.22
N ASN A 5 7.85 5.45 -16.67
CA ASN A 5 8.28 5.03 -18.01
C ASN A 5 7.87 3.57 -18.27
N GLN A 6 7.30 3.30 -19.45
CA GLN A 6 6.61 2.05 -19.85
C GLN A 6 5.14 1.89 -19.38
N ASP A 7 4.45 3.00 -19.07
CA ASP A 7 3.01 3.02 -18.71
C ASP A 7 2.63 2.22 -17.45
N ILE A 8 3.60 1.81 -16.63
CA ILE A 8 3.35 1.05 -15.40
C ILE A 8 2.75 1.99 -14.34
N PRO A 9 1.51 1.73 -13.87
CA PRO A 9 0.89 2.51 -12.80
C PRO A 9 1.66 2.39 -11.49
N CYS A 10 1.94 3.51 -10.84
CA CYS A 10 2.77 3.57 -9.64
C CYS A 10 2.21 4.47 -8.54
N ILE A 11 2.44 4.06 -7.30
CA ILE A 11 2.34 4.94 -6.13
C ILE A 11 3.70 5.60 -5.93
N ARG A 12 3.74 6.92 -6.05
CA ARG A 12 4.91 7.73 -5.67
C ARG A 12 4.72 8.25 -4.25
N ILE A 13 5.70 7.97 -3.41
CA ILE A 13 5.84 8.48 -2.05
C ILE A 13 6.95 9.52 -2.10
N SER A 14 6.58 10.76 -1.81
CA SER A 14 7.43 11.94 -1.86
C SER A 14 7.18 12.84 -0.67
N ASP A 15 7.97 13.89 -0.54
CA ASP A 15 7.83 15.03 0.38
C ASP A 15 7.48 16.34 -0.34
N GLN A 16 7.30 16.29 -1.67
CA GLN A 16 7.09 17.45 -2.53
C GLN A 16 5.65 18.00 -2.48
N GLY A 17 4.71 17.25 -1.89
CA GLY A 17 3.31 17.65 -1.81
C GLY A 17 2.96 18.36 -0.50
N GLU A 18 1.91 19.18 -0.53
CA GLU A 18 1.38 19.85 0.66
C GLU A 18 1.01 18.82 1.76
N HIS A 19 1.60 18.96 2.95
CA HIS A 19 1.51 18.03 4.07
C HIS A 19 2.07 16.62 3.83
N GLN A 20 2.94 16.43 2.84
CA GLN A 20 3.77 15.24 2.73
C GLN A 20 5.05 15.45 3.54
N LYS A 21 5.37 14.47 4.39
CA LYS A 21 6.63 14.45 5.14
C LYS A 21 7.19 13.04 5.07
N VAL A 22 8.48 12.94 4.77
CA VAL A 22 9.22 11.70 4.88
C VAL A 22 10.14 11.75 6.09
N LYS A 23 10.37 10.59 6.69
CA LYS A 23 11.25 10.47 7.87
C LYS A 23 12.72 10.41 7.46
N THR A 24 13.00 9.84 6.29
CA THR A 24 14.35 9.58 5.76
C THR A 24 14.32 9.64 4.22
N GLU A 25 15.47 9.80 3.58
CA GLU A 25 15.59 9.75 2.12
C GLU A 25 15.09 8.41 1.56
N MET A 26 15.37 7.30 2.26
CA MET A 26 14.90 5.95 1.90
C MET A 26 13.37 5.81 1.90
N SER A 27 12.64 6.77 2.46
CA SER A 27 11.18 6.80 2.39
C SER A 27 10.68 7.30 1.02
N LEU A 28 11.48 8.06 0.28
CA LEU A 28 11.17 8.51 -1.07
C LEU A 28 11.24 7.31 -2.02
N ARG A 29 10.12 6.98 -2.65
CA ARG A 29 10.06 5.81 -3.55
C ARG A 29 8.91 5.88 -4.54
N THR A 30 9.14 5.25 -5.68
CA THR A 30 8.10 4.94 -6.65
C THR A 30 7.92 3.42 -6.67
N VAL A 31 6.70 2.97 -6.37
CA VAL A 31 6.35 1.55 -6.23
C VAL A 31 5.29 1.21 -7.28
N PRO A 32 5.52 0.21 -8.14
CA PRO A 32 4.52 -0.22 -9.11
C PRO A 32 3.30 -0.84 -8.42
N LEU A 33 2.14 -0.68 -9.04
CA LEU A 33 0.92 -1.35 -8.61
C LEU A 33 0.95 -2.82 -9.05
N HIS A 34 0.62 -3.71 -8.11
CA HIS A 34 0.44 -5.13 -8.42
C HIS A 34 -0.74 -5.34 -9.38
N PRO A 35 -0.67 -6.27 -10.35
CA PRO A 35 -1.74 -6.54 -11.30
C PRO A 35 -3.10 -6.82 -10.64
N ASP A 36 -3.13 -7.55 -9.52
CA ASP A 36 -4.37 -7.79 -8.78
C ASP A 36 -5.05 -6.50 -8.31
N LEU A 37 -4.29 -5.46 -7.92
CA LEU A 37 -4.86 -4.17 -7.53
C LEU A 37 -5.51 -3.47 -8.74
N LEU A 38 -4.88 -3.59 -9.91
CA LEU A 38 -5.45 -3.06 -11.16
C LEU A 38 -6.71 -3.83 -11.54
N ALA A 39 -6.68 -5.17 -11.45
CA ALA A 39 -7.83 -6.04 -11.73
C ALA A 39 -8.99 -5.82 -10.74
N LEU A 40 -8.70 -5.50 -9.47
CA LEU A 40 -9.68 -5.06 -8.48
C LEU A 40 -10.36 -3.72 -8.84
N GLY A 41 -9.83 -2.97 -9.80
CA GLY A 41 -10.36 -1.68 -10.22
C GLY A 41 -9.81 -0.50 -9.41
N PHE A 42 -8.65 -0.64 -8.76
CA PHE A 42 -8.04 0.44 -7.99
C PHE A 42 -7.71 1.67 -8.86
N TRP A 43 -7.28 1.44 -10.11
CA TRP A 43 -6.97 2.54 -11.03
C TRP A 43 -8.24 3.30 -11.45
N ASP A 44 -9.29 2.59 -11.85
CA ASP A 44 -10.61 3.16 -12.13
C ASP A 44 -11.11 4.02 -10.95
N TRP A 45 -10.90 3.52 -9.73
CA TRP A 45 -11.27 4.23 -8.51
C TRP A 45 -10.47 5.52 -8.34
N VAL A 46 -9.15 5.50 -8.57
CA VAL A 46 -8.29 6.68 -8.52
C VAL A 46 -8.76 7.74 -9.53
N GLU A 47 -9.01 7.35 -10.78
CA GLU A 47 -9.50 8.26 -11.83
C GLU A 47 -10.84 8.88 -11.45
N SER A 48 -11.76 8.10 -10.86
CA SER A 48 -13.04 8.65 -10.40
C SER A 48 -12.89 9.69 -9.28
N ARG A 49 -11.88 9.55 -8.40
CA ARG A 49 -11.60 10.56 -7.36
C ARG A 49 -11.05 11.86 -7.96
N GLU A 50 -10.21 11.74 -8.98
CA GLU A 50 -9.67 12.88 -9.71
C GLU A 50 -10.77 13.62 -10.49
N ALA A 51 -11.62 12.88 -11.21
CA ALA A 51 -12.78 13.42 -11.92
C ALA A 51 -13.75 14.17 -10.98
N ALA A 52 -13.92 13.65 -9.75
CA ALA A 52 -14.71 14.29 -8.70
C ALA A 52 -13.96 15.45 -7.97
N ARG A 53 -12.77 15.84 -8.44
CA ARG A 53 -11.92 16.92 -7.89
C ARG A 53 -11.58 16.74 -6.41
N HIS A 54 -11.48 15.51 -5.92
CA HIS A 54 -11.00 15.27 -4.56
C HIS A 54 -9.52 15.63 -4.44
N LYS A 55 -9.16 16.44 -3.43
CA LYS A 55 -7.76 16.81 -3.15
C LYS A 55 -6.90 15.63 -2.63
N ARG A 56 -7.53 14.56 -2.15
CA ARG A 56 -6.86 13.37 -1.55
C ARG A 56 -7.58 12.11 -2.00
N LEU A 57 -6.80 11.04 -2.24
CA LEU A 57 -7.36 9.71 -2.54
C LEU A 57 -8.23 9.17 -1.39
N PHE A 58 -7.79 9.42 -0.15
CA PHE A 58 -8.52 9.05 1.06
C PHE A 58 -8.88 10.31 1.86
N PRO A 59 -10.06 10.90 1.65
CA PRO A 59 -10.49 12.12 2.37
C PRO A 59 -10.51 11.96 3.90
N GLN A 60 -10.66 10.73 4.41
CA GLN A 60 -10.63 10.40 5.84
C GLN A 60 -9.22 10.56 6.45
N ALA A 61 -8.17 10.56 5.62
CA ALA A 61 -6.79 10.85 6.01
C ALA A 61 -6.58 12.36 6.17
N LYS A 62 -7.23 12.94 7.18
CA LYS A 62 -7.21 14.38 7.45
C LYS A 62 -5.78 14.90 7.64
N ALA A 63 -5.45 15.98 6.96
CA ALA A 63 -4.10 16.55 6.94
C ALA A 63 -3.62 17.03 8.32
N ASP A 64 -4.56 17.54 9.12
CA ASP A 64 -4.42 18.11 10.45
C ASP A 64 -4.64 17.10 11.58
N ALA A 65 -4.68 15.80 11.26
CA ALA A 65 -4.86 14.77 12.27
C ALA A 65 -3.72 14.82 13.32
N MET A 66 -4.06 15.09 14.58
CA MET A 66 -3.12 15.26 15.70
C MET A 66 -2.15 14.09 15.87
N ASN A 67 -2.59 12.86 15.58
CA ASN A 67 -1.78 11.64 15.69
C ASN A 67 -1.27 11.13 14.32
N GLY A 68 -1.17 12.01 13.34
CA GLY A 68 -0.77 11.70 11.98
C GLY A 68 -1.90 11.11 11.12
N GLN A 69 -1.77 11.30 9.81
CA GLN A 69 -2.76 10.91 8.81
C GLN A 69 -3.06 9.39 8.82
N GLY A 70 -2.06 8.55 9.15
CA GLY A 70 -2.19 7.09 9.19
C GLY A 70 -2.96 6.52 10.38
N ASN A 71 -3.31 7.33 11.39
CA ASN A 71 -4.05 6.86 12.56
C ASN A 71 -5.48 6.41 12.19
N TRP A 72 -6.12 7.09 11.21
CA TRP A 72 -7.48 6.75 10.79
C TRP A 72 -7.57 5.31 10.27
N ILE A 73 -6.68 4.92 9.35
CA ILE A 73 -6.74 3.59 8.72
C ILE A 73 -6.38 2.50 9.72
N THR A 74 -5.46 2.78 10.64
CA THR A 74 -5.12 1.85 11.73
C THR A 74 -6.33 1.58 12.61
N LYS A 75 -7.07 2.62 13.04
CA LYS A 75 -8.29 2.46 13.84
C LYS A 75 -9.41 1.77 13.06
N ALA A 76 -9.58 2.11 11.79
CA ALA A 76 -10.58 1.48 10.92
C ALA A 76 -10.32 -0.02 10.76
N PHE A 77 -9.08 -0.40 10.50
CA PHE A 77 -8.69 -1.80 10.37
C PHE A 77 -8.83 -2.57 11.68
N SER A 78 -8.46 -1.98 12.83
CA SER A 78 -8.65 -2.63 14.13
C SER A 78 -10.11 -2.89 14.46
N ARG A 79 -11.03 -1.97 14.13
CA ARG A 79 -12.47 -2.20 14.30
C ARG A 79 -12.96 -3.34 13.40
N TYR A 80 -12.61 -3.29 12.12
CA TYR A 80 -12.98 -4.34 11.17
C TYR A 80 -12.48 -5.71 11.63
N LEU A 81 -11.23 -5.80 12.08
CA LEU A 81 -10.71 -7.04 12.66
C LEU A 81 -11.55 -7.52 13.84
N GLY A 82 -11.96 -6.64 14.76
CA GLY A 82 -12.81 -7.01 15.89
C GLY A 82 -14.20 -7.54 15.50
N GLU A 83 -14.69 -7.21 14.30
CA GLU A 83 -15.95 -7.74 13.78
C GLU A 83 -15.79 -9.16 13.21
N ILE A 84 -14.65 -9.45 12.55
CA ILE A 84 -14.44 -10.69 11.80
C ILE A 84 -13.56 -11.73 12.50
N ASN A 85 -12.84 -11.37 13.57
CA ASN A 85 -11.78 -12.21 14.15
C ASN A 85 -12.23 -13.14 15.28
N LYS A 86 -13.54 -13.28 15.52
CA LYS A 86 -14.09 -14.00 16.69
C LYS A 86 -13.56 -15.44 16.80
N ASP A 87 -13.39 -16.11 15.66
CA ASP A 87 -12.94 -17.51 15.60
C ASP A 87 -11.46 -17.66 15.18
N TRP A 88 -10.73 -16.55 15.11
CA TRP A 88 -9.34 -16.59 14.67
C TRP A 88 -8.40 -17.00 15.82
N PRO A 89 -7.31 -17.75 15.54
CA PRO A 89 -6.29 -18.03 16.54
C PRO A 89 -5.72 -16.75 17.14
N LYS A 90 -5.36 -16.75 18.43
CA LYS A 90 -4.74 -15.59 19.08
C LYS A 90 -3.46 -15.18 18.36
N ALA A 91 -3.42 -13.95 17.85
CA ALA A 91 -2.21 -13.35 17.29
C ALA A 91 -2.30 -11.82 17.31
N LYS A 92 -1.15 -11.15 17.33
CA LYS A 92 -1.09 -9.69 17.15
C LYS A 92 -1.34 -9.35 15.67
N ARG A 93 -2.56 -8.90 15.37
CA ARG A 93 -2.98 -8.45 14.03
C ARG A 93 -3.33 -6.97 14.08
N GLY A 94 -2.90 -6.24 13.06
CA GLY A 94 -3.15 -4.81 12.95
C GLY A 94 -2.74 -4.32 11.57
N PHE A 95 -2.95 -3.05 11.25
CA PHE A 95 -2.71 -2.59 9.88
C PHE A 95 -1.26 -2.82 9.40
N HIS A 96 -0.29 -2.74 10.32
CA HIS A 96 1.12 -2.98 10.03
C HIS A 96 1.45 -4.46 9.76
N SER A 97 0.61 -5.40 10.18
CA SER A 97 0.84 -6.83 9.89
C SER A 97 0.70 -7.13 8.39
N LEU A 98 -0.04 -6.31 7.63
CA LEU A 98 -0.14 -6.44 6.17
C LEU A 98 1.23 -6.20 5.50
N ARG A 99 1.92 -5.11 5.88
CA ARG A 99 3.27 -4.81 5.38
C ARG A 99 4.26 -5.89 5.77
N LYS A 100 4.20 -6.39 7.02
CA LYS A 100 5.05 -7.49 7.46
C LYS A 100 4.82 -8.75 6.62
N SER A 101 3.57 -9.12 6.39
CA SER A 101 3.21 -10.27 5.57
C SER A 101 3.78 -10.12 4.16
N MET A 102 3.56 -8.97 3.51
CA MET A 102 4.14 -8.69 2.19
C MET A 102 5.67 -8.85 2.15
N ILE A 103 6.40 -8.33 3.13
CA ILE A 103 7.86 -8.45 3.20
C ILE A 103 8.30 -9.91 3.34
N GLN A 104 7.58 -10.68 4.16
CA GLN A 104 7.86 -12.11 4.41
C GLN A 104 7.54 -12.96 3.18
N GLU A 105 6.44 -12.72 2.48
CA GLU A 105 6.11 -13.40 1.22
C GLU A 105 7.13 -13.10 0.13
N LEU A 106 7.54 -11.83 -0.03
CA LEU A 106 8.63 -11.47 -0.95
C LEU A 106 9.94 -12.19 -0.56
N GLN A 107 10.23 -12.30 0.74
CA GLN A 107 11.40 -13.04 1.20
C GLN A 107 11.32 -14.52 0.83
N GLY A 108 10.18 -15.15 1.09
CA GLY A 108 9.93 -16.55 0.78
C GLY A 108 10.02 -16.85 -0.72
N ALA A 109 9.62 -15.89 -1.56
CA ALA A 109 9.76 -15.96 -3.01
C ALA A 109 11.22 -15.75 -3.51
N GLY A 110 12.16 -15.38 -2.64
CA GLY A 110 13.56 -15.12 -3.02
C GLY A 110 13.82 -13.70 -3.55
N CYS A 111 12.94 -12.73 -3.25
CA CYS A 111 13.18 -11.33 -3.59
C CYS A 111 14.38 -10.77 -2.80
N PRO A 112 15.39 -10.20 -3.49
CA PRO A 112 16.59 -9.66 -2.83
C PRO A 112 16.28 -8.60 -1.76
N SER A 113 17.08 -8.56 -0.69
CA SER A 113 16.95 -7.60 0.42
C SER A 113 16.87 -6.15 -0.04
N GLU A 114 17.71 -5.76 -0.99
CA GLU A 114 17.86 -4.44 -1.55
C GLU A 114 16.62 -4.05 -2.35
N LEU A 115 16.10 -4.97 -3.15
CA LEU A 115 14.87 -4.77 -3.90
C LEU A 115 13.67 -4.62 -2.96
N ARG A 116 13.55 -5.51 -1.96
CA ARG A 116 12.52 -5.42 -0.92
C ARG A 116 12.60 -4.10 -0.15
N ALA A 117 13.80 -3.70 0.25
CA ALA A 117 14.05 -2.46 1.00
C ALA A 117 13.59 -1.23 0.22
N GLN A 118 13.92 -1.12 -1.08
CA GLN A 118 13.45 -0.01 -1.92
C GLN A 118 11.93 -0.04 -2.18
N ILE A 119 11.31 -1.22 -2.24
CA ILE A 119 9.84 -1.35 -2.39
C ILE A 119 9.13 -0.83 -1.14
N VAL A 120 9.61 -1.20 0.05
CA VAL A 120 8.91 -0.85 1.30
C VAL A 120 9.41 0.47 1.90
N GLY A 121 10.55 0.98 1.48
CA GLY A 121 11.22 2.15 2.05
C GLY A 121 11.85 1.81 3.40
N HIS A 122 12.70 0.80 3.44
CA HIS A 122 13.58 0.50 4.57
C HIS A 122 15.01 0.91 4.25
N GLU A 123 15.70 1.34 5.28
CA GLU A 123 17.15 1.43 5.30
C GLU A 123 17.71 0.02 5.57
N LEU A 124 18.86 -0.29 4.97
CA LEU A 124 19.59 -1.52 5.25
C LEU A 124 20.72 -1.17 6.23
N ASP A 125 20.88 -1.98 7.27
CA ASP A 125 21.84 -1.73 8.36
C ASP A 125 23.31 -1.93 7.97
N ASP A 126 23.62 -2.28 6.71
CA ASP A 126 24.98 -2.54 6.25
C ASP A 126 25.57 -1.33 5.52
N GLU A 127 26.68 -0.81 6.03
CA GLU A 127 27.42 0.33 5.45
C GLU A 127 27.78 0.10 3.97
N HIS A 128 28.02 -1.15 3.56
CA HIS A 128 28.33 -1.48 2.17
C HIS A 128 27.10 -1.41 1.24
N HIS A 129 25.90 -1.69 1.75
CA HIS A 129 24.68 -1.61 0.94
C HIS A 129 24.37 -0.16 0.56
N ALA A 130 24.55 0.80 1.47
CA ALA A 130 24.30 2.22 1.18
C ALA A 130 25.24 2.77 0.10
N ALA A 131 26.51 2.32 0.06
CA ALA A 131 27.52 2.83 -0.87
C ALA A 131 27.42 2.22 -2.29
N TYR A 132 26.91 1.00 -2.43
CA TYR A 132 26.92 0.25 -3.71
C TYR A 132 25.53 -0.10 -4.25
N SER A 133 24.45 0.21 -3.53
CA SER A 133 23.08 -0.04 -3.99
C SER A 133 22.71 0.95 -5.08
N ARG A 134 22.41 0.44 -6.27
CA ARG A 134 21.76 1.22 -7.33
C ARG A 134 20.25 1.27 -7.11
N ASP A 135 19.62 2.28 -7.68
CA ASP A 135 18.16 2.29 -7.77
C ASP A 135 17.65 1.22 -8.73
N PHE A 136 16.63 0.48 -8.28
CA PHE A 136 15.88 -0.42 -9.13
C PHE A 136 14.81 0.35 -9.90
N THR A 137 14.71 0.05 -11.19
CA THR A 137 13.65 0.58 -12.03
C THR A 137 12.29 0.09 -11.56
N VAL A 138 11.23 0.78 -11.97
CA VAL A 138 9.85 0.34 -11.68
C VAL A 138 9.59 -1.05 -12.26
N ALA A 139 10.08 -1.35 -13.46
CA ALA A 139 9.92 -2.66 -14.08
C ALA A 139 10.64 -3.76 -13.27
N GLU A 140 11.83 -3.48 -12.72
CA GLU A 140 12.55 -4.42 -11.84
C GLU A 140 11.83 -4.62 -10.50
N LYS A 141 11.26 -3.57 -9.92
CA LYS A 141 10.42 -3.67 -8.70
C LYS A 141 9.18 -4.53 -8.94
N LEU A 142 8.60 -4.44 -10.13
CA LEU A 142 7.41 -5.21 -10.50
C LEU A 142 7.75 -6.67 -10.82
N ASN A 143 8.69 -6.90 -11.74
CA ASN A 143 8.93 -8.21 -12.34
C ASN A 143 10.08 -8.98 -11.69
N GLY A 144 11.02 -8.28 -11.06
CA GLY A 144 12.28 -8.84 -10.58
C GLY A 144 13.44 -8.59 -11.54
N LEU A 145 14.65 -8.99 -11.10
CA LEU A 145 15.90 -8.84 -11.86
C LEU A 145 16.17 -10.02 -12.78
N SER A 146 15.68 -11.19 -12.40
CA SER A 146 15.83 -12.44 -13.11
C SER A 146 14.77 -13.43 -12.66
N LYS A 147 14.70 -14.60 -13.31
CA LYS A 147 13.83 -15.71 -12.90
C LYS A 147 14.01 -16.10 -11.42
N HIS A 148 15.21 -15.95 -10.86
CA HIS A 148 15.54 -16.32 -9.48
C HIS A 148 15.59 -15.13 -8.53
N SER A 149 15.14 -13.96 -8.97
CA SER A 149 15.12 -12.74 -8.16
C SER A 149 13.83 -11.97 -8.44
N PRO A 150 12.67 -12.51 -8.02
CA PRO A 150 11.37 -11.95 -8.38
C PRO A 150 11.07 -10.61 -7.69
N GLY A 151 10.16 -9.84 -8.28
CA GLY A 151 9.61 -8.60 -7.75
C GLY A 151 8.19 -8.78 -7.22
N LEU A 152 7.42 -7.68 -7.18
CA LEU A 152 6.04 -7.68 -6.66
C LEU A 152 5.12 -8.71 -7.33
N ASN A 153 5.28 -8.98 -8.63
CA ASN A 153 4.43 -9.91 -9.40
C ASN A 153 4.50 -11.36 -8.92
N SER A 154 5.46 -11.74 -8.07
CA SER A 154 5.49 -13.08 -7.49
C SER A 154 4.54 -13.24 -6.30
N LEU A 155 3.95 -12.16 -5.79
CA LEU A 155 3.04 -12.22 -4.66
C LEU A 155 1.70 -12.83 -5.08
N GLN A 156 1.33 -13.94 -4.44
CA GLN A 156 0.03 -14.59 -4.66
C GLN A 156 -0.61 -14.91 -3.31
N TYR A 157 -1.68 -14.20 -2.99
CA TYR A 157 -2.41 -14.37 -1.74
C TYR A 157 -3.63 -15.29 -1.86
N GLY A 158 -3.83 -15.91 -3.03
CA GLY A 158 -4.98 -16.80 -3.29
C GLY A 158 -6.33 -16.07 -3.23
N LEU A 159 -6.36 -14.77 -3.48
CA LEU A 159 -7.58 -13.96 -3.41
C LEU A 159 -8.43 -14.17 -4.66
N ASN A 160 -9.74 -14.33 -4.48
CA ASN A 160 -10.68 -14.27 -5.59
C ASN A 160 -10.93 -12.79 -5.95
N VAL A 161 -10.08 -12.27 -6.85
CA VAL A 161 -10.08 -10.87 -7.30
C VAL A 161 -11.43 -10.47 -7.91
N GLU A 162 -12.07 -11.36 -8.66
CA GLU A 162 -13.36 -11.09 -9.30
C GLU A 162 -14.48 -10.93 -8.26
N LEU A 163 -14.56 -11.85 -7.30
CA LEU A 163 -15.52 -11.78 -6.19
C LEU A 163 -15.32 -10.49 -5.39
N LEU A 164 -14.06 -10.17 -5.04
CA LEU A 164 -13.73 -8.95 -4.32
C LEU A 164 -14.12 -7.69 -5.10
N ARG A 165 -13.86 -7.66 -6.41
CA ARG A 165 -14.27 -6.55 -7.28
C ARG A 165 -15.79 -6.35 -7.25
N ASN A 166 -16.56 -7.43 -7.29
CA ASN A 166 -18.02 -7.37 -7.21
C ASN A 166 -18.50 -6.83 -5.86
N CYS A 167 -17.91 -7.27 -4.74
CA CYS A 167 -18.22 -6.74 -3.42
C CYS A 167 -17.93 -5.23 -3.31
N LEU A 168 -16.82 -4.76 -3.88
CA LEU A 168 -16.46 -3.33 -3.86
C LEU A 168 -17.41 -2.45 -4.70
N ARG A 169 -18.09 -3.04 -5.70
CA ARG A 169 -19.01 -2.35 -6.62
C ARG A 169 -20.48 -2.42 -6.18
N ALA A 170 -20.91 -3.53 -5.58
CA ALA A 170 -22.30 -3.80 -5.22
C ALA A 170 -22.87 -2.81 -4.19
N ASP A 171 -22.04 -2.19 -3.37
CA ASP A 171 -22.47 -1.19 -2.37
C ASP A 171 -22.70 0.24 -2.93
N GLY A 172 -22.81 0.40 -4.25
CA GLY A 172 -22.93 1.70 -4.89
C GLY A 172 -21.60 2.45 -4.84
N GLY A 173 -20.63 1.96 -5.64
CA GLY A 173 -19.35 2.60 -5.91
C GLY A 173 -18.58 3.02 -4.67
N MET A 174 -17.92 2.08 -3.96
CA MET A 174 -17.17 2.36 -2.72
C MET A 174 -17.80 3.53 -1.95
N LYS A 175 -19.07 3.39 -1.54
CA LYS A 175 -19.57 4.17 -0.42
C LYS A 175 -18.47 4.02 0.61
N ALA A 176 -17.82 5.13 0.95
CA ALA A 176 -16.90 5.16 2.07
C ALA A 176 -17.59 4.36 3.15
N VAL A 177 -17.00 3.23 3.56
CA VAL A 177 -17.50 2.43 4.68
C VAL A 177 -18.01 3.45 5.68
N SER A 178 -19.33 3.49 5.86
CA SER A 178 -20.01 4.57 6.55
C SER A 178 -19.60 4.46 8.02
N PHE A 179 -18.44 5.01 8.33
CA PHE A 179 -17.96 5.17 9.68
C PHE A 179 -18.84 6.26 10.25
N ARG A 180 -19.85 5.83 11.02
CA ARG A 180 -20.77 6.73 11.71
C ARG A 180 -19.98 7.89 12.33
N PRO A 181 -20.38 9.15 12.07
CA PRO A 181 -19.70 10.30 12.67
C PRO A 181 -19.77 10.17 14.18
N ILE A 182 -18.62 10.40 14.82
CA ILE A 182 -18.45 10.40 16.26
C ILE A 182 -19.42 11.45 16.84
N ARG A 183 -20.45 11.03 17.58
CA ARG A 183 -21.04 11.89 18.60
C ARG A 183 -20.04 11.95 19.73
N LEU A 184 -19.42 13.12 19.90
CA LEU A 184 -18.81 13.47 21.18
C LEU A 184 -19.97 13.60 22.17
N VAL A 185 -20.09 12.63 23.06
CA VAL A 185 -20.94 12.75 24.24
C VAL A 185 -20.15 13.60 25.24
N PRO A 186 -20.78 14.59 25.92
CA PRO A 186 -20.11 15.57 26.77
C PRO A 186 -19.26 14.96 27.89
#